data_AF-A0AAW5EET9-F1
#
_entry.id   AF-A0AAW5EET9-F1
#
_cell.length_a   1.000
_cell.length_b   1.000
_cell.length_c   1.000
_cell.angle_alpha   90.00
_cell.angle_beta   90.00
_cell.angle_gamma   90.00
#
_symmetry.space_group_name_H-M   'P 1'
#
loop_
_entity.id
_entity.type
_entity.pdbx_description
1 polymer ?
#
loop_
_entity_poly.entity_id
_entity_poly.type
_entity_poly.pdbx_seq_one_letter_code
_entity_poly.pdbx_strand_id
1 'polypeptide(L)'
;FGPLLLGKLKKSLHTPYIAILCAMYAVSFGILLAFDTRFMIMLAAFIVGFPWGGVFGIALLFIAQKSSNAKIAARLSAFAQGFGYLIAAQGQWIIGFFHDMFGNFTSSICILFIVGILVNIFGYLAYKSKVI
;
A
#
# COMPACT_ATOMS: atom_id res chain seq x y z
N PHE A 1 0.85 -13.27 -5.43
CA PHE A 1 -0.38 -13.94 -4.95
C PHE A 1 -1.62 -13.05 -5.07
N GLY A 2 -1.52 -11.72 -4.85
CA GLY A 2 -2.66 -10.79 -4.85
C GLY A 2 -3.65 -10.97 -6.02
N PRO A 3 -3.20 -10.80 -7.28
CA PRO A 3 -4.05 -10.99 -8.47
C PRO A 3 -4.60 -12.41 -8.65
N LEU A 4 -3.79 -13.43 -8.32
CA LEU A 4 -4.18 -14.84 -8.47
C LEU A 4 -5.36 -15.20 -7.57
N LEU A 5 -5.35 -14.73 -6.30
CA LEU A 5 -6.46 -14.93 -5.38
C LEU A 5 -7.68 -14.08 -5.77
N LEU A 6 -7.47 -12.82 -6.18
CA LEU A 6 -8.57 -11.96 -6.64
C LEU A 6 -9.34 -12.59 -7.82
N GLY A 7 -8.63 -13.22 -8.76
CA GLY A 7 -9.22 -13.91 -9.90
C GLY A 7 -10.05 -15.17 -9.54
N LYS A 8 -9.78 -15.81 -8.40
CA LYS A 8 -10.53 -16.99 -7.92
C LYS A 8 -11.72 -16.63 -7.01
N LEU A 9 -11.78 -15.40 -6.50
CA LEU A 9 -12.82 -14.95 -5.59
C LEU A 9 -14.09 -14.52 -6.33
N LYS A 10 -15.26 -14.73 -5.70
CA LYS A 10 -16.53 -14.17 -6.15
C LYS A 10 -16.43 -12.63 -6.20
N LYS A 11 -17.08 -11.98 -7.17
CA LYS A 11 -17.07 -10.50 -7.33
C LYS A 11 -17.47 -9.74 -6.05
N SER A 12 -18.40 -10.27 -5.26
CA SER A 12 -18.80 -9.68 -3.97
C SER A 12 -17.64 -9.60 -2.95
N LEU A 13 -16.65 -10.50 -3.06
CA LEU A 13 -15.52 -10.58 -2.14
C LEU A 13 -14.29 -9.78 -2.61
N HIS A 14 -14.33 -9.16 -3.79
CA HIS A 14 -13.21 -8.37 -4.32
C HIS A 14 -12.93 -7.16 -3.44
N THR A 15 -13.96 -6.35 -3.16
CA THR A 15 -13.86 -5.16 -2.31
C THR A 15 -13.33 -5.47 -0.91
N PRO A 16 -13.90 -6.42 -0.13
CA PRO A 16 -13.37 -6.72 1.20
C PRO A 16 -11.97 -7.33 1.15
N TYR A 17 -11.62 -8.12 0.14
CA TYR A 17 -10.27 -8.67 0.02
C TYR A 17 -9.20 -7.58 -0.19
N ILE A 18 -9.48 -6.61 -1.07
CA ILE A 18 -8.59 -5.46 -1.31
C ILE A 18 -8.48 -4.61 -0.04
N ALA A 19 -9.61 -4.34 0.62
CA ALA A 19 -9.64 -3.57 1.86
C ALA A 19 -8.85 -4.26 2.98
N ILE A 20 -9.01 -5.57 3.16
CA ILE A 20 -8.26 -6.34 4.17
C ILE A 20 -6.76 -6.26 3.88
N LEU A 21 -6.34 -6.51 2.64
CA LEU A 21 -4.92 -6.43 2.25
C LEU A 21 -4.34 -5.05 2.50
N CYS A 22 -5.03 -3.98 2.08
CA CYS A 22 -4.56 -2.62 2.31
C CYS A 22 -4.57 -2.25 3.80
N ALA A 23 -5.57 -2.73 4.58
CA ALA A 23 -5.69 -2.46 6.01
C ALA A 23 -4.53 -3.04 6.82
N MET A 24 -3.89 -4.12 6.35
CA MET A 24 -2.69 -4.69 7.00
C MET A 24 -1.56 -3.66 7.18
N TYR A 25 -1.42 -2.68 6.27
CA TYR A 25 -0.46 -1.58 6.45
C TYR A 25 -0.82 -0.71 7.65
N ALA A 26 -2.07 -0.23 7.70
CA ALA A 26 -2.54 0.62 8.79
C ALA A 26 -2.50 -0.12 10.13
N VAL A 27 -2.92 -1.39 10.17
CA VAL A 27 -2.85 -2.20 11.40
C VAL A 27 -1.40 -2.38 11.86
N SER A 28 -0.47 -2.70 10.96
CA SER A 28 0.94 -2.87 11.31
C SER A 28 1.54 -1.59 11.91
N PHE A 29 1.38 -0.44 11.23
CA PHE A 29 1.88 0.83 11.75
C PHE A 29 1.15 1.29 13.01
N GLY A 30 -0.15 0.97 13.16
CA GLY A 30 -0.92 1.22 14.37
C GLY A 30 -0.41 0.43 15.58
N ILE A 31 -0.03 -0.84 15.38
CA ILE A 31 0.62 -1.67 16.41
C ILE A 31 1.94 -1.02 16.83
N LEU A 32 2.76 -0.55 15.88
CA LEU A 32 4.03 0.12 16.18
C LEU A 32 3.86 1.46 16.93
N LEU A 33 2.74 2.15 16.76
CA LEU A 33 2.43 3.38 17.52
C LEU A 33 1.96 3.08 18.95
N ALA A 34 1.21 1.99 19.13
CA ALA A 34 0.60 1.66 20.41
C ALA A 34 1.53 0.88 21.35
N PHE A 35 2.51 0.15 20.80
CA PHE A 35 3.34 -0.79 21.56
C PHE A 35 4.82 -0.73 21.15
N ASP A 36 5.71 -0.64 22.13
CA ASP A 36 7.18 -0.65 21.95
C ASP A 36 7.82 -1.99 22.39
N THR A 37 7.00 -3.04 22.57
CA THR A 37 7.51 -4.35 22.96
C THR A 37 8.10 -5.09 21.77
N ARG A 38 9.28 -5.71 21.93
CA ARG A 38 10.00 -6.46 20.87
C ARG A 38 9.12 -7.46 20.12
N PHE A 39 8.23 -8.15 20.83
CA PHE A 39 7.27 -9.08 20.23
C PHE A 39 6.29 -8.39 19.28
N MET A 40 5.75 -7.23 19.68
CA MET A 40 4.81 -6.45 18.86
C MET A 40 5.48 -5.87 17.62
N ILE A 41 6.74 -5.44 17.74
CA ILE A 41 7.54 -4.99 16.59
C ILE A 41 7.73 -6.12 15.57
N MET A 42 8.07 -7.34 16.03
CA MET A 42 8.18 -8.51 15.14
C MET A 42 6.85 -8.87 14.49
N LEU A 43 5.76 -8.84 15.25
CA LEU A 43 4.42 -9.10 14.73
C LEU A 43 4.03 -8.09 13.66
N ALA A 44 4.25 -6.80 13.90
CA ALA A 44 3.99 -5.74 12.94
C ALA A 44 4.83 -5.91 11.65
N ALA A 45 6.12 -6.24 11.78
CA ALA A 45 6.99 -6.51 10.64
C ALA A 45 6.54 -7.73 9.82
N PHE A 46 5.99 -8.76 10.46
CA PHE A 46 5.42 -9.90 9.75
C PHE A 46 4.13 -9.52 9.01
N ILE A 47 3.24 -8.76 9.65
CA ILE A 47 1.97 -8.29 9.06
C ILE A 47 2.23 -7.42 7.82
N VAL A 48 3.21 -6.51 7.87
CA VAL A 48 3.50 -5.59 6.75
C VAL A 48 4.08 -6.32 5.53
N GLY A 49 4.72 -7.48 5.72
CA GLY A 49 5.32 -8.26 4.64
C GLY A 49 4.29 -8.87 3.68
N PHE A 50 3.10 -9.24 4.16
CA PHE A 50 2.04 -9.81 3.32
C PHE A 50 1.56 -8.87 2.20
N PRO A 51 1.10 -7.64 2.49
CA PRO A 51 0.55 -6.77 1.47
C PRO A 51 1.60 -6.26 0.46
N TRP A 52 2.89 -6.38 0.76
CA TRP A 52 4.00 -5.87 -0.06
C TRP A 52 3.94 -6.37 -1.52
N GLY A 53 3.81 -7.69 -1.72
CA GLY A 53 3.64 -8.27 -3.07
C GLY A 53 2.18 -8.31 -3.54
N GLY A 54 1.22 -8.31 -2.61
CA GLY A 54 -0.20 -8.43 -2.92
C GLY A 54 -0.78 -7.17 -3.54
N VAL A 55 -0.62 -6.04 -2.85
CA VAL A 55 -1.20 -4.75 -3.23
C VAL A 55 -0.55 -4.22 -4.51
N PHE A 56 0.77 -4.34 -4.65
CA PHE A 56 1.47 -3.94 -5.87
C PHE A 56 0.97 -4.70 -7.10
N GLY A 57 0.81 -6.03 -7.00
CA GLY A 57 0.29 -6.83 -8.10
C GLY A 57 -1.16 -6.47 -8.46
N ILE A 58 -2.01 -6.19 -7.47
CA ILE A 58 -3.40 -5.75 -7.70
C ILE A 58 -3.43 -4.38 -8.39
N ALA A 59 -2.53 -3.46 -8.02
CA ALA A 59 -2.45 -2.16 -8.67
C ALA A 59 -2.10 -2.28 -10.16
N LEU A 60 -1.11 -3.12 -10.51
CA LEU A 60 -0.77 -3.41 -11.92
C LEU A 60 -1.93 -4.08 -12.67
N LEU A 61 -2.63 -5.00 -12.01
CA LEU A 61 -3.83 -5.61 -12.58
C LEU A 61 -4.90 -4.56 -12.88
N PHE A 62 -5.15 -3.62 -11.98
CA PHE A 62 -6.11 -2.54 -12.22
C PHE A 62 -5.68 -1.64 -13.36
N ILE A 63 -4.41 -1.25 -13.43
CA ILE A 63 -3.91 -0.46 -14.57
C ILE A 63 -4.16 -1.22 -15.88
N ALA A 64 -3.86 -2.51 -15.94
CA ALA A 64 -4.09 -3.32 -17.14
C ALA A 64 -5.59 -3.45 -17.49
N GLN A 65 -6.46 -3.72 -16.50
CA GLN A 65 -7.90 -3.90 -16.70
C GLN A 65 -8.65 -2.60 -17.01
N LYS A 66 -8.14 -1.47 -16.52
CA LYS A 66 -8.73 -0.15 -16.72
C LYS A 66 -8.14 0.58 -17.92
N SER A 67 -7.18 -0.01 -18.63
CA SER A 67 -6.65 0.56 -19.86
C SER A 67 -7.35 -0.03 -21.08
N SER A 68 -7.70 0.82 -22.04
CA SER A 68 -8.36 0.42 -23.29
C SER A 68 -7.46 -0.37 -24.24
N ASN A 69 -6.14 -0.25 -24.13
CA ASN A 69 -5.17 -1.06 -24.87
C ASN A 69 -3.82 -1.22 -24.16
N ALA A 70 -2.98 -2.14 -24.66
CA ALA A 70 -1.67 -2.45 -24.08
C ALA A 70 -0.70 -1.26 -24.06
N LYS A 71 -0.78 -0.36 -25.04
CA LYS A 71 0.10 0.82 -25.12
C LYS A 71 -0.22 1.84 -24.03
N ILE A 72 -1.51 2.04 -23.73
CA ILE A 72 -1.97 2.90 -22.63
C ILE A 72 -1.60 2.26 -21.29
N ALA A 73 -1.82 0.96 -21.11
CA ALA A 73 -1.44 0.26 -19.89
C ALA A 73 0.05 0.40 -19.56
N ALA A 74 0.93 0.23 -20.57
CA ALA A 74 2.37 0.39 -20.39
C ALA A 74 2.75 1.82 -19.98
N ARG A 75 2.19 2.84 -20.65
CA ARG A 75 2.44 4.25 -20.33
C ARG A 75 1.94 4.63 -18.94
N LEU A 76 0.73 4.21 -18.60
CA LEU A 76 0.11 4.51 -17.31
C LEU A 76 0.86 3.82 -16.16
N SER A 77 1.28 2.56 -16.36
CA SER A 77 2.12 1.84 -15.40
C SER A 77 3.45 2.53 -15.19
N ALA A 78 4.13 2.93 -16.27
CA ALA A 78 5.41 3.63 -16.18
C ALA A 78 5.28 4.98 -15.46
N PHE A 79 4.23 5.76 -15.76
CA PHE A 79 3.96 7.03 -15.09
C PHE A 79 3.68 6.84 -13.59
N ALA A 80 2.78 5.92 -13.24
CA ALA A 80 2.41 5.65 -11.85
C ALA A 80 3.62 5.14 -11.03
N GLN A 81 4.41 4.22 -11.59
CA GLN A 81 5.61 3.70 -10.94
C GLN A 81 6.70 4.77 -10.82
N GLY A 82 6.96 5.55 -11.87
CA GLY A 82 7.94 6.63 -11.83
C GLY A 82 7.63 7.63 -10.74
N PHE A 83 6.38 8.09 -10.66
CA PHE A 83 5.95 9.00 -9.60
C PHE A 83 5.98 8.36 -8.22
N GLY A 84 5.58 7.08 -8.11
CA GLY A 84 5.65 6.32 -6.86
C GLY A 84 7.09 6.16 -6.34
N TYR A 85 8.06 5.91 -7.22
CA TYR A 85 9.47 5.81 -6.84
C TYR A 85 10.08 7.15 -6.47
N LEU A 86 9.66 8.26 -7.11
CA LEU A 86 10.02 9.60 -6.64
C LEU A 86 9.55 9.79 -5.20
N ILE A 87 8.26 9.58 -4.91
CA ILE A 87 7.73 9.68 -3.54
C ILE A 87 8.51 8.77 -2.57
N ALA A 88 8.78 7.53 -2.96
CA ALA A 88 9.52 6.58 -2.12
C ALA A 88 10.94 7.07 -1.78
N ALA A 89 11.64 7.65 -2.75
CA ALA A 89 12.97 8.22 -2.54
C ALA A 89 12.92 9.41 -1.55
N GLN A 90 11.92 10.29 -1.65
CA GLN A 90 11.73 11.35 -0.65
C GLN A 90 11.34 10.80 0.73
N GLY A 91 10.51 9.75 0.77
CA GLY A 91 10.00 9.16 2.01
C GLY A 91 11.12 8.75 2.98
N GLN A 92 12.19 8.15 2.46
CA GLN A 92 13.34 7.75 3.29
C GLN A 92 14.03 8.94 3.95
N TRP A 93 14.21 10.04 3.21
CA TRP A 93 14.80 11.27 3.73
C TRP A 93 13.90 11.92 4.78
N ILE A 94 12.58 11.98 4.54
CA ILE A 94 11.60 12.53 5.50
C ILE A 94 11.64 11.75 6.82
N ILE A 95 11.66 10.41 6.75
CA ILE A 95 11.71 9.56 7.96
C ILE A 95 12.97 9.86 8.78
N GLY A 96 14.14 9.94 8.14
CA GLY A 96 15.40 10.26 8.80
C GLY A 96 15.40 11.67 9.40
N PHE A 97 14.95 12.67 8.65
CA PHE A 97 14.86 14.05 9.12
C PHE A 97 13.99 14.20 10.37
N PHE A 98 12.83 13.54 10.41
CA PHE A 98 11.97 13.53 11.59
C PHE A 98 12.63 12.84 12.79
N HIS A 99 13.35 11.75 12.55
CA HIS A 99 14.12 11.09 13.61
C HIS A 99 15.21 12.01 14.17
N ASP A 100 15.95 12.72 13.32
CA ASP A 100 17.00 13.65 13.75
C ASP A 100 16.44 14.82 14.58
N MET A 101 15.23 15.29 14.26
CA MET A 101 14.57 16.38 14.99
C MET A 101 13.98 15.93 16.34
N PHE A 102 13.33 14.77 16.40
CA PHE A 102 12.55 14.34 17.57
C PHE A 102 13.26 13.28 18.42
N GLY A 103 14.36 12.70 17.94
CA GLY A 103 15.12 11.64 18.59
C GLY A 103 14.37 10.30 18.68
N ASN A 104 13.26 10.14 17.96
CA ASN A 104 12.46 8.92 17.93
C ASN A 104 11.70 8.78 16.59
N PHE A 105 11.15 7.59 16.33
CA PHE A 105 10.43 7.29 15.09
C PHE A 105 8.91 7.49 15.18
N THR A 106 8.36 7.91 16.32
CA THR A 106 6.91 7.97 16.54
C THR A 106 6.20 8.86 15.52
N SER A 107 6.80 10.02 15.22
CA SER A 107 6.29 10.95 14.21
C SER A 107 6.33 10.36 12.80
N SER A 108 7.41 9.67 12.43
CA SER A 108 7.54 8.96 11.16
C SER A 108 6.54 7.81 11.02
N ILE A 109 6.33 7.03 12.09
CA ILE A 109 5.34 5.94 12.11
C ILE A 109 3.93 6.51 11.98
N CYS A 110 3.64 7.68 12.57
CA CYS A 110 2.36 8.36 12.41
C CYS A 110 2.09 8.72 10.94
N ILE A 111 3.10 9.23 10.23
CA ILE A 111 3.01 9.50 8.78
C ILE A 111 2.73 8.19 8.01
N LEU A 112 3.46 7.11 8.31
CA LEU A 112 3.26 5.80 7.67
C LEU A 112 1.86 5.23 7.93
N PHE A 113 1.32 5.41 9.14
CA PHE A 113 -0.04 5.02 9.50
C PHE A 113 -1.07 5.77 8.65
N ILE A 114 -0.93 7.09 8.51
CA ILE A 114 -1.79 7.91 7.65
C ILE A 114 -1.70 7.44 6.19
N VAL A 115 -0.50 7.17 5.68
CA VAL A 115 -0.31 6.60 4.33
C VAL A 115 -0.99 5.24 4.19
N GLY A 116 -0.94 4.38 5.20
CA GLY A 116 -1.67 3.11 5.24
C GLY A 116 -3.18 3.28 5.11
N ILE A 117 -3.75 4.32 5.75
CA ILE A 117 -5.18 4.66 5.59
C ILE A 117 -5.46 5.16 4.17
N LEU A 118 -4.62 6.04 3.62
CA LEU A 118 -4.78 6.55 2.26
C LEU A 118 -4.73 5.43 1.21
N VAL A 119 -3.86 4.43 1.38
CA VAL A 119 -3.78 3.26 0.49
C VAL A 119 -5.09 2.46 0.46
N ASN A 120 -5.83 2.39 1.58
CA ASN A 120 -7.16 1.76 1.60
C ASN A 120 -8.17 2.55 0.77
N ILE A 121 -8.18 3.87 0.93
CA ILE A 121 -9.08 4.76 0.18
C ILE A 121 -8.78 4.66 -1.33
N PHE A 122 -7.51 4.81 -1.72
CA PHE A 122 -7.10 4.72 -3.12
C PHE A 122 -7.31 3.32 -3.72
N GLY A 123 -7.07 2.26 -2.95
CA GLY A 123 -7.34 0.89 -3.40
C GLY A 123 -8.82 0.67 -3.74
N TYR A 124 -9.72 1.21 -2.92
CA TYR A 124 -11.16 1.19 -3.18
C TYR A 124 -11.56 2.03 -4.40
N LEU A 125 -11.03 3.26 -4.50
CA LEU A 125 -11.31 4.15 -5.64
C LEU A 125 -10.82 3.56 -6.96
N ALA A 126 -9.62 2.95 -6.97
CA ALA A 126 -9.06 2.30 -8.14
C ALA A 126 -9.89 1.09 -8.61
N TYR A 127 -10.44 0.32 -7.68
CA TYR A 127 -11.36 -0.77 -8.02
C TYR A 127 -12.63 -0.25 -8.73
N LYS A 128 -13.20 0.84 -8.24
CA LYS A 128 -14.40 1.48 -8.79
C LYS A 128 -14.17 2.34 -10.04
N SER A 129 -12.92 2.60 -10.43
CA SER A 129 -12.63 3.46 -11.58
C SER A 129 -13.19 2.89 -12.89
N LYS A 130 -13.47 3.76 -13.86
CA LYS A 130 -13.91 3.35 -15.20
C LYS A 130 -12.68 3.07 -16.08
N VAL A 131 -12.90 2.35 -17.18
CA VAL A 131 -11.87 2.10 -18.19
C VAL A 131 -11.55 3.43 -18.91
N ILE A 132 -10.27 3.64 -19.20
CA ILE A 132 -9.66 4.80 -19.88
C ILE A 132 -8.92 4.26 -21.11
#